data_AF-A0A3M0XDE5-F1
#
_entry.id   AF-A0A3M0XDE5-F1
#
_cell.length_a   1.000
_cell.length_b   1.000
_cell.length_c   1.000
_cell.angle_alpha   90.00
_cell.angle_beta   90.00
_cell.angle_gamma   90.00
#
_symmetry.space_group_name_H-M   'P 1'
#
loop_
_entity.id
_entity.type
_entity.pdbx_description
1 polymer ?
#
loop_
_entity_poly.entity_id
_entity_poly.type
_entity_poly.pdbx_seq_one_letter_code
_entity_poly.pdbx_strand_id
1 'polypeptide(L)'
;MQIKEDTIKATVTIILLGLSLLTALLIETQMTTWASIQIIVLLLAIGFAPLILFGLWLEEDWAYLFSTIFFTGALADLVFTFAITRELLPFSFGVLVSVCGTVISLISVQPEESERKSKTYYLKPIEDVSREIDEKITSTKKIKKRATKKKRGRKPKRRA
;
A
#
# COMPACT_ATOMS: atom_id res chain seq x y z
N MET A 1 -13.99 14.19 -5.08
CA MET A 1 -15.05 13.15 -5.11
C MET A 1 -14.45 11.74 -5.17
N GLN A 2 -13.16 11.59 -5.51
CA GLN A 2 -12.40 10.32 -5.55
C GLN A 2 -12.39 9.52 -4.24
N ILE A 3 -12.24 10.15 -3.07
CA ILE A 3 -12.17 9.44 -1.77
C ILE A 3 -13.38 8.50 -1.54
N LYS A 4 -14.57 8.87 -2.04
CA LYS A 4 -15.76 8.00 -1.90
C LYS A 4 -15.68 6.77 -2.81
N GLU A 5 -15.07 6.87 -3.97
CA GLU A 5 -15.03 5.79 -4.96
C GLU A 5 -14.09 4.67 -4.52
N ASP A 6 -12.92 5.02 -3.99
CA ASP A 6 -11.91 4.04 -3.54
C ASP A 6 -12.39 3.29 -2.30
N THR A 7 -13.05 3.97 -1.35
CA THR A 7 -13.70 3.31 -0.21
C THR A 7 -14.79 2.33 -0.66
N ILE A 8 -15.56 2.66 -1.70
CA ILE A 8 -16.58 1.76 -2.24
C ILE A 8 -15.92 0.52 -2.86
N LYS A 9 -14.88 0.68 -3.69
CA LYS A 9 -14.13 -0.42 -4.30
C LYS A 9 -13.54 -1.36 -3.22
N ALA A 10 -12.88 -0.80 -2.22
CA ALA A 10 -12.34 -1.57 -1.10
C ALA A 10 -13.44 -2.35 -0.36
N THR A 11 -14.55 -1.68 -0.01
CA THR A 11 -15.68 -2.32 0.69
C THR A 11 -16.28 -3.47 -0.13
N VAL A 12 -16.50 -3.26 -1.43
CA VAL A 12 -17.03 -4.30 -2.32
C VAL A 12 -16.06 -5.48 -2.42
N THR A 13 -14.76 -5.22 -2.52
CA THR A 13 -13.72 -6.26 -2.56
C THR A 13 -13.69 -7.09 -1.28
N ILE A 14 -13.84 -6.43 -0.12
CA ILE A 14 -13.94 -7.09 1.19
C ILE A 14 -15.16 -8.01 1.25
N ILE A 15 -16.32 -7.53 0.81
CA ILE A 15 -17.56 -8.32 0.76
C ILE A 15 -17.38 -9.54 -0.16
N LEU A 16 -16.80 -9.35 -1.34
CA LEU A 16 -16.53 -10.43 -2.29
C LEU A 16 -15.55 -11.47 -1.73
N LEU A 17 -14.51 -11.02 -1.02
CA LEU A 17 -13.55 -11.91 -0.38
C LEU A 17 -14.23 -12.75 0.71
N GLY A 18 -15.09 -12.14 1.52
CA GLY A 18 -15.91 -12.83 2.51
C GLY A 18 -16.87 -13.84 1.88
N LEU A 19 -17.56 -13.46 0.79
CA LEU A 19 -18.43 -14.39 0.05
C LEU A 19 -17.64 -15.56 -0.55
N SER A 20 -16.46 -15.30 -1.11
CA SER A 20 -15.60 -16.35 -1.68
C SER A 20 -15.20 -17.38 -0.62
N LEU A 21 -14.82 -16.92 0.57
CA LEU A 21 -14.52 -17.79 1.72
C LEU A 21 -15.74 -18.58 2.18
N LEU A 22 -16.90 -17.92 2.31
CA LEU A 22 -18.16 -18.58 2.67
C LEU A 22 -18.49 -19.69 1.68
N THR A 23 -18.31 -19.44 0.38
CA THR A 23 -18.60 -20.41 -0.68
C THR A 23 -17.66 -21.60 -0.61
N ALA A 24 -16.35 -21.37 -0.39
CA ALA A 24 -15.38 -22.43 -0.17
C ALA A 24 -15.76 -23.30 1.04
N LEU A 25 -16.18 -22.67 2.15
CA LEU A 25 -16.60 -23.37 3.36
C LEU A 25 -17.85 -24.24 3.14
N LEU A 26 -18.85 -23.70 2.43
CA LEU A 26 -20.07 -24.44 2.06
C LEU A 26 -19.75 -25.66 1.20
N ILE A 27 -18.84 -25.51 0.26
CA ILE A 27 -18.43 -26.59 -0.64
C ILE A 27 -17.64 -27.67 0.12
N GLU A 28 -16.71 -27.26 0.97
CA GLU A 28 -15.87 -28.18 1.74
C GLU A 28 -16.70 -29.07 2.67
N THR A 29 -17.75 -28.53 3.29
CA THR A 29 -18.67 -29.32 4.15
C THR A 29 -19.36 -30.47 3.42
N GLN A 30 -19.42 -30.44 2.09
CA GLN A 30 -20.03 -31.49 1.28
C GLN A 30 -19.01 -32.53 0.78
N MET A 31 -17.70 -32.25 0.88
CA MET A 31 -16.67 -33.15 0.40
C MET A 31 -16.23 -34.16 1.45
N THR A 32 -16.43 -35.45 1.13
CA THR A 32 -15.97 -36.57 1.95
C THR A 32 -14.61 -37.10 1.50
N THR A 33 -14.24 -36.87 0.23
CA THR A 33 -12.99 -37.32 -0.38
C THR A 33 -12.02 -36.15 -0.51
N TRP A 34 -10.73 -36.36 -0.20
CA TRP A 34 -9.67 -35.33 -0.27
C TRP A 34 -9.83 -34.15 0.69
N ALA A 35 -10.71 -34.25 1.69
CA ALA A 35 -10.98 -33.20 2.68
C ALA A 35 -9.70 -32.65 3.34
N SER A 36 -8.72 -33.51 3.66
CA SER A 36 -7.46 -33.06 4.28
C SER A 36 -6.67 -32.06 3.43
N ILE A 37 -6.65 -32.22 2.11
CA ILE A 37 -5.93 -31.29 1.23
C ILE A 37 -6.70 -29.97 1.14
N GLN A 38 -8.02 -30.03 1.02
CA GLN A 38 -8.86 -28.83 0.97
C GLN A 38 -8.80 -28.01 2.25
N ILE A 39 -8.85 -28.67 3.41
CA ILE A 39 -8.69 -28.01 4.71
C ILE A 39 -7.38 -27.21 4.75
N ILE A 40 -6.27 -27.77 4.22
CA ILE A 40 -4.98 -27.06 4.18
C ILE A 40 -5.05 -25.84 3.26
N VAL A 41 -5.66 -25.98 2.08
CA VAL A 41 -5.85 -24.87 1.13
C VAL A 41 -6.74 -23.78 1.73
N LEU A 42 -7.84 -24.15 2.37
CA LEU A 42 -8.74 -23.23 3.05
C LEU A 42 -8.02 -22.53 4.22
N LEU A 43 -7.22 -23.24 5.00
CA LEU A 43 -6.48 -22.67 6.11
C LEU A 43 -5.42 -21.66 5.64
N LEU A 44 -4.75 -21.94 4.53
CA LEU A 44 -3.89 -20.96 3.85
C LEU A 44 -4.70 -19.74 3.39
N ALA A 45 -5.85 -19.95 2.74
CA ALA A 45 -6.72 -18.87 2.28
C ALA A 45 -7.18 -17.97 3.45
N ILE A 46 -7.62 -18.58 4.56
CA ILE A 46 -8.01 -17.87 5.79
C ILE A 46 -6.81 -17.13 6.38
N GLY A 47 -5.61 -17.70 6.33
CA GLY A 47 -4.38 -17.04 6.81
C GLY A 47 -3.97 -15.83 5.96
N PHE A 48 -4.17 -15.88 4.65
CA PHE A 48 -3.87 -14.78 3.73
C PHE A 48 -4.97 -13.69 3.71
N ALA A 49 -6.22 -14.05 3.95
CA ALA A 49 -7.35 -13.11 3.99
C ALA A 49 -7.13 -11.86 4.87
N PRO A 50 -6.66 -11.96 6.14
CA PRO A 50 -6.42 -10.79 6.98
C PRO A 50 -5.30 -9.90 6.45
N LEU A 51 -4.29 -10.46 5.78
CA LEU A 51 -3.23 -9.68 5.15
C LEU A 51 -3.80 -8.81 4.01
N ILE A 52 -4.68 -9.38 3.20
CA ILE A 52 -5.38 -8.68 2.12
C ILE A 52 -6.33 -7.63 2.70
N LEU A 53 -7.10 -7.98 3.72
CA LEU A 53 -8.01 -7.05 4.43
C LEU A 53 -7.25 -5.86 5.01
N PHE A 54 -6.10 -6.11 5.63
CA PHE A 54 -5.26 -5.06 6.20
C PHE A 54 -4.69 -4.15 5.10
N GLY A 55 -4.21 -4.71 4.00
CA GLY A 55 -3.75 -3.93 2.85
C GLY A 55 -4.87 -3.07 2.22
N LEU A 56 -6.08 -3.64 2.07
CA LEU A 56 -7.24 -2.91 1.56
C LEU A 56 -7.68 -1.79 2.53
N TRP A 57 -7.53 -2.01 3.84
CA TRP A 57 -7.86 -0.98 4.84
C TRP A 57 -6.87 0.18 4.83
N LEU A 58 -5.60 -0.09 4.51
CA LEU A 58 -4.57 0.93 4.32
C LEU A 58 -4.59 1.57 2.92
N GLU A 59 -5.53 1.15 2.05
CA GLU A 59 -5.63 1.61 0.66
C GLU A 59 -4.33 1.39 -0.14
N GLU A 60 -3.64 0.27 0.14
CA GLU A 60 -2.37 -0.06 -0.51
C GLU A 60 -2.56 -0.82 -1.82
N ASP A 61 -1.84 -0.39 -2.87
CA ASP A 61 -1.93 -0.98 -4.23
C ASP A 61 -1.62 -2.48 -4.26
N TRP A 62 -0.69 -2.93 -3.39
CA TRP A 62 -0.33 -4.34 -3.32
C TRP A 62 -1.51 -5.21 -2.92
N ALA A 63 -2.46 -4.70 -2.12
CA ALA A 63 -3.61 -5.46 -1.65
C ALA A 63 -4.51 -5.95 -2.79
N TYR A 64 -4.66 -5.14 -3.86
CA TYR A 64 -5.44 -5.52 -5.03
C TYR A 64 -4.76 -6.61 -5.87
N LEU A 65 -3.42 -6.62 -5.93
CA LEU A 65 -2.66 -7.70 -6.56
C LEU A 65 -2.87 -9.03 -5.81
N PHE A 66 -2.74 -9.03 -4.49
CA PHE A 66 -2.98 -10.25 -3.70
C PHE A 66 -4.46 -10.67 -3.75
N SER A 67 -5.41 -9.73 -3.77
CA SER A 67 -6.82 -10.03 -3.98
C SER A 67 -7.05 -10.75 -5.30
N THR A 68 -6.40 -10.30 -6.38
CA THR A 68 -6.49 -10.94 -7.70
C THR A 68 -5.97 -12.38 -7.67
N ILE A 69 -4.80 -12.58 -7.04
CA ILE A 69 -4.22 -13.93 -6.86
C ILE A 69 -5.16 -14.80 -6.04
N PHE A 70 -5.74 -14.26 -4.97
CA PHE A 70 -6.69 -14.96 -4.11
C PHE A 70 -7.94 -15.40 -4.88
N PHE A 71 -8.59 -14.51 -5.62
CA PHE A 71 -9.78 -14.85 -6.41
C PHE A 71 -9.47 -15.84 -7.54
N THR A 72 -8.30 -15.72 -8.17
CA THR A 72 -7.87 -16.68 -9.21
C THR A 72 -7.60 -18.06 -8.61
N GLY A 73 -6.96 -18.11 -7.44
CA GLY A 73 -6.76 -19.34 -6.69
C GLY A 73 -8.08 -19.97 -6.26
N ALA A 74 -9.02 -19.18 -5.75
CA ALA A 74 -10.37 -19.62 -5.42
C ALA A 74 -11.11 -20.17 -6.64
N LEU A 75 -10.96 -19.55 -7.81
CA LEU A 75 -11.56 -20.05 -9.05
C LEU A 75 -10.98 -21.43 -9.44
N ALA A 76 -9.67 -21.60 -9.33
CA ALA A 76 -9.02 -22.89 -9.58
C ALA A 76 -9.50 -23.97 -8.60
N ASP A 77 -9.64 -23.63 -7.33
CA ASP A 77 -10.16 -24.53 -6.30
C ASP A 77 -11.63 -24.90 -6.52
N LEU A 78 -12.46 -23.95 -6.96
CA LEU A 78 -13.85 -24.19 -7.35
C LEU A 78 -13.96 -25.15 -8.53
N VAL A 79 -13.12 -24.99 -9.57
CA VAL A 79 -13.09 -25.88 -10.74
C VAL A 79 -12.64 -27.28 -10.34
N PHE A 80 -11.60 -27.39 -9.51
CA PHE A 80 -11.13 -28.66 -8.97
C PHE A 80 -12.23 -29.37 -8.17
N THR A 81 -12.88 -28.64 -7.28
CA THR A 81 -13.94 -29.19 -6.44
C THR A 81 -15.15 -29.62 -7.26
N PHE A 82 -15.58 -28.80 -8.23
CA PHE A 82 -16.69 -29.13 -9.10
C PHE A 82 -16.45 -30.41 -9.91
N ALA A 83 -15.20 -30.67 -10.31
CA ALA A 83 -14.85 -31.91 -11.00
C ALA A 83 -15.15 -33.17 -10.13
N ILE A 84 -15.12 -33.02 -8.81
CA ILE A 84 -15.33 -34.11 -7.85
C ILE A 84 -16.80 -34.16 -7.38
N THR A 85 -17.37 -33.04 -6.91
CA THR A 85 -18.73 -33.01 -6.33
C THR A 85 -19.83 -32.92 -7.37
N ARG A 86 -19.56 -32.31 -8.54
CA ARG A 86 -20.53 -32.03 -9.60
C ARG A 86 -21.74 -31.18 -9.17
N GLU A 87 -21.60 -30.45 -8.06
CA GLU A 87 -22.65 -29.58 -7.51
C GLU A 87 -22.67 -28.24 -8.25
N LEU A 88 -23.70 -28.03 -9.08
CA LEU A 88 -23.75 -26.89 -10.01
C LEU A 88 -24.08 -25.55 -9.33
N LEU A 89 -24.92 -25.59 -8.28
CA LEU A 89 -25.43 -24.39 -7.62
C LEU A 89 -24.33 -23.66 -6.82
N PRO A 90 -23.58 -24.30 -5.90
CA PRO A 90 -22.48 -23.63 -5.19
C PRO A 90 -21.32 -23.29 -6.14
N PHE A 91 -21.09 -24.11 -7.18
CA PHE A 91 -20.07 -23.83 -8.19
C PHE A 91 -20.37 -22.56 -8.98
N SER A 92 -21.57 -22.44 -9.56
CA SER A 92 -21.95 -21.26 -10.35
C SER A 92 -21.93 -19.98 -9.54
N PHE A 93 -22.40 -20.03 -8.28
CA PHE A 93 -22.31 -18.90 -7.36
C PHE A 93 -20.86 -18.52 -7.04
N GLY A 94 -20.02 -19.51 -6.71
CA GLY A 94 -18.60 -19.29 -6.45
C GLY A 94 -17.88 -18.68 -7.64
N VAL A 95 -18.11 -19.21 -8.85
CA VAL A 95 -17.51 -18.68 -10.08
C VAL A 95 -17.93 -17.24 -10.31
N LEU A 96 -19.21 -16.91 -10.13
CA LEU A 96 -19.70 -15.53 -10.27
C LEU A 96 -18.98 -14.58 -9.30
N VAL A 97 -18.88 -14.97 -8.02
CA VAL A 97 -18.20 -14.19 -6.99
C VAL A 97 -16.72 -14.02 -7.31
N SER A 98 -16.02 -15.11 -7.64
CA SER A 98 -14.59 -15.07 -7.96
C SER A 98 -14.30 -14.24 -9.21
N VAL A 99 -15.09 -14.38 -10.28
CA VAL A 99 -14.91 -13.57 -11.51
C VAL A 99 -15.17 -12.10 -11.22
N CYS A 100 -16.24 -11.75 -10.50
CA CYS A 100 -16.50 -10.36 -10.11
C CYS A 100 -15.38 -9.79 -9.25
N GLY A 101 -14.89 -10.56 -8.27
CA GLY A 101 -13.75 -10.22 -7.43
C GLY A 101 -12.49 -9.94 -8.24
N THR A 102 -12.14 -10.84 -9.14
CA THR A 102 -11.00 -10.69 -10.05
C THR A 102 -11.13 -9.45 -10.93
N VAL A 103 -12.30 -9.19 -11.53
CA VAL A 103 -12.49 -8.01 -12.40
C VAL A 103 -12.32 -6.71 -11.61
N ILE A 104 -12.94 -6.61 -10.43
CA ILE A 104 -12.85 -5.41 -9.59
C ILE A 104 -11.42 -5.19 -9.10
N SER A 105 -10.73 -6.27 -8.69
CA SER A 105 -9.34 -6.16 -8.28
C SER A 105 -8.43 -5.75 -9.43
N LEU A 106 -8.63 -6.30 -10.64
CA LEU A 106 -7.82 -5.97 -11.81
C LEU A 106 -7.97 -4.50 -12.24
N ILE A 107 -9.21 -3.98 -12.21
CA ILE A 107 -9.49 -2.57 -12.52
C ILE A 107 -8.79 -1.66 -11.50
N SER A 108 -8.72 -2.09 -10.25
CA SER A 108 -8.12 -1.32 -9.15
C SER A 108 -6.59 -1.44 -9.07
N VAL A 109 -5.98 -2.39 -9.79
CA VAL A 109 -4.51 -2.53 -9.91
C VAL A 109 -3.90 -1.49 -10.86
N GLN A 110 -4.70 -0.74 -11.62
CA GLN A 110 -4.14 0.31 -12.47
C GLN A 110 -3.41 1.34 -11.60
N PRO A 111 -2.09 1.53 -11.78
CA PRO A 111 -1.39 2.57 -11.07
C PRO A 111 -2.05 3.89 -11.47
N GLU A 112 -2.52 4.66 -10.49
CA GLU A 112 -2.83 6.07 -10.69
C GLU A 112 -1.51 6.78 -11.04
N GLU A 113 -1.08 6.64 -12.29
CA GLU A 113 0.22 7.12 -12.76
C GLU A 113 0.25 8.64 -12.95
N SER A 114 -0.74 9.40 -12.45
CA SER A 114 -0.85 10.82 -12.77
C SER A 114 -1.10 11.82 -11.64
N GLU A 115 -1.47 11.43 -10.40
CA GLU A 115 -1.73 12.45 -9.35
C GLU A 115 -0.82 12.41 -8.10
N ARG A 116 -0.10 11.31 -7.84
CA ARG A 116 0.79 11.21 -6.65
C ARG A 116 2.29 11.31 -6.93
N LYS A 117 2.72 11.55 -8.17
CA LYS A 117 4.14 11.83 -8.53
C LYS A 117 4.52 13.31 -8.63
N SER A 118 3.69 14.25 -8.14
CA SER A 118 4.01 15.68 -8.16
C SER A 118 3.79 16.41 -6.83
N LYS A 119 4.08 15.77 -5.69
CA LYS A 119 4.18 16.48 -4.40
C LYS A 119 5.36 16.07 -3.52
N THR A 120 6.39 15.47 -4.11
CA THR A 120 7.68 15.31 -3.45
C THR A 120 8.77 15.91 -4.34
N TYR A 121 9.32 17.01 -3.83
CA TYR A 121 10.47 17.76 -4.34
C TYR A 121 10.20 18.72 -5.51
N TYR A 122 9.60 19.88 -5.20
CA TYR A 122 10.15 21.12 -5.75
C TYR A 122 11.58 21.26 -5.22
N LEU A 123 12.54 20.61 -5.87
CA LEU A 123 13.90 21.11 -5.84
C LEU A 123 13.82 22.50 -6.44
N LYS A 124 13.85 23.53 -5.59
CA LYS A 124 14.22 24.88 -6.03
C LYS A 124 15.43 24.71 -6.96
N PRO A 125 15.43 25.30 -8.17
CA PRO A 125 16.60 25.27 -9.02
C PRO A 125 17.81 25.70 -8.19
N ILE A 126 18.86 24.89 -8.25
CA ILE A 126 20.08 24.99 -7.41
C ILE A 126 20.73 26.38 -7.52
N GLU A 127 20.39 27.16 -8.54
CA GLU A 127 20.87 28.53 -8.78
C GLU A 127 20.44 29.53 -7.69
N ASP A 128 19.29 29.34 -7.02
CA ASP A 128 18.84 30.27 -5.98
C ASP A 128 19.54 30.03 -4.63
N VAL A 129 19.96 28.79 -4.35
CA VAL A 129 20.65 28.45 -3.09
C VAL A 129 22.10 28.93 -3.11
N SER A 130 22.77 28.88 -4.26
CA SER A 130 24.13 29.43 -4.39
C SER A 130 24.19 30.94 -4.15
N ARG A 131 23.19 31.71 -4.57
CA ARG A 131 23.14 33.16 -4.31
C ARG A 131 22.93 33.50 -2.83
N GLU A 132 22.12 32.72 -2.12
CA GLU A 132 21.85 32.94 -0.70
C GLU A 132 23.04 32.55 0.21
N ILE A 133 23.85 31.57 -0.20
CA ILE A 133 25.07 31.15 0.50
C ILE A 133 26.19 32.19 0.33
N ASP A 134 26.39 32.74 -0.88
CA ASP A 134 27.43 33.74 -1.12
C ASP A 134 27.18 35.08 -0.39
N GLU A 135 25.92 35.46 -0.20
CA GLU A 135 25.55 36.66 0.55
C GLU A 135 25.75 36.49 2.08
N LYS A 136 25.49 35.28 2.61
CA LYS A 136 25.78 34.98 4.03
C LYS A 136 27.27 34.89 4.33
N ILE A 137 28.11 34.37 3.42
CA ILE A 137 29.56 34.26 3.63
C ILE A 137 30.24 35.64 3.60
N THR A 138 29.76 36.58 2.78
CA THR A 138 30.35 37.93 2.68
C THR A 138 30.00 38.82 3.88
N SER A 139 28.83 38.64 4.51
CA SER A 139 28.44 39.39 5.72
C SER A 139 29.19 38.95 6.98
N THR A 140 29.49 37.66 7.15
CA THR A 140 30.25 37.17 8.32
C THR A 140 31.74 37.56 8.29
N LYS A 141 32.35 37.65 7.10
CA LYS A 141 33.75 38.11 6.96
C LYS A 141 33.95 39.59 7.34
N LYS A 142 32.94 40.45 7.16
CA LYS A 142 33.01 41.88 7.55
C LYS A 142 32.90 42.08 9.07
N ILE A 143 32.17 41.21 9.77
CA ILE A 143 32.02 41.28 11.24
C ILE A 143 33.32 40.85 11.95
N LYS A 144 34.00 39.80 11.45
CA LYS A 144 35.26 39.32 12.06
C LYS A 144 36.45 40.29 11.96
N LYS A 145 36.48 41.17 10.94
CA LYS A 145 37.55 42.19 10.80
C LYS A 145 37.38 43.40 11.73
N ARG A 146 36.20 43.64 12.32
CA ARG A 146 35.98 44.75 13.27
C ARG A 146 36.29 44.37 14.72
N ALA A 147 36.26 43.10 15.09
CA ALA A 147 36.48 42.65 16.46
C ALA A 147 37.97 42.63 16.89
N THR A 148 38.92 42.51 15.95
CA THR A 148 40.35 42.37 16.26
C THR A 148 41.12 43.68 16.42
N LYS A 149 40.52 44.85 16.18
CA LYS A 149 41.20 46.16 16.31
C LYS A 149 41.04 46.85 17.66
N LYS A 150 40.28 46.30 18.63
CA LYS A 150 39.93 46.99 19.89
C LYS A 150 40.69 46.51 21.15
N LYS A 151 41.88 45.93 21.01
CA LYS A 151 42.77 45.55 22.15
C LYS A 151 44.22 45.96 21.92
N ARG A 152 44.52 47.26 21.83
CA ARG A 152 45.86 47.81 22.10
C ARG A 152 45.70 49.17 22.75
N GLY A 153 46.02 49.28 24.05
CA GLY A 153 46.15 50.56 24.73
C GLY A 153 45.58 50.62 26.14
N ARG A 154 46.11 49.85 27.09
CA ARG A 154 46.10 50.25 28.50
C ARG A 154 47.42 49.83 29.15
N LYS A 155 48.34 50.80 29.26
CA LYS A 155 49.55 50.69 30.06
C LYS A 155 49.15 50.60 31.56
N PRO A 156 49.82 49.77 32.37
CA PRO A 156 49.64 49.77 33.82
C PRO A 156 50.37 50.97 34.42
N LYS A 157 49.66 51.79 35.21
CA LYS A 157 50.24 52.88 36.00
C LYS A 157 50.73 52.30 37.33
N ARG A 158 52.04 52.11 37.46
CA ARG A 158 52.75 51.91 38.73
C ARG A 158 52.62 53.18 39.58
N ARG A 159 52.25 53.04 40.85
CA ARG A 159 52.75 53.77 42.04
C ARG A 159 52.61 52.79 43.22
N ALA A 160 53.71 52.36 43.84
CA ALA A 160 54.60 53.11 44.74
C ALA A 160 53.84 53.53 46.00
#